data_AF-X1MXG1-F1
#
_entry.id   AF-X1MXG1-F1
#
_cell.length_a   1.000
_cell.length_b   1.000
_cell.length_c   1.000
_cell.angle_alpha   90.00
_cell.angle_beta   90.00
_cell.angle_gamma   90.00
#
_symmetry.space_group_name_H-M   'P 1'
#
loop_
_entity.id
_entity.type
_entity.pdbx_description
1 polymer ?
#
loop_
_entity_poly.entity_id
_entity_poly.type
_entity_poly.pdbx_seq_one_letter_code
_entity_poly.pdbx_strand_id
1 'polypeptide(L)'
;MIVAGLDIGSLTIKTLILEDEKIKSFTIIPAGADVNKLTRDCLEMTLKKSGDDLKNLSSIVATGYGRINIPFSDKSITEITCHALGANWLNPKTRTVIDIGGQDSKVISIDKNGRVVDFIMNDKCAAGTGRFLEVMAIGKL
;
A
#
# COMPACT_ATOMS: atom_id res chain seq x y z
N MET A 1 -13.48 -15.04 6.29
CA MET A 1 -13.55 -13.65 6.80
C MET A 1 -13.06 -12.72 5.71
N ILE A 2 -13.84 -11.68 5.36
CA ILE A 2 -13.48 -10.71 4.32
C ILE A 2 -12.89 -9.46 4.97
N VAL A 3 -11.70 -9.04 4.53
CA VAL A 3 -10.99 -7.86 5.05
C VAL A 3 -10.45 -7.01 3.91
N ALA A 4 -10.25 -5.72 4.18
CA ALA A 4 -9.70 -4.77 3.23
C ALA A 4 -8.36 -4.18 3.69
N GLY A 5 -7.38 -4.12 2.79
CA GLY A 5 -6.15 -3.37 2.94
C GLY A 5 -6.14 -2.15 2.02
N LEU A 6 -5.88 -0.97 2.57
CA LEU A 6 -5.82 0.30 1.85
C LEU A 6 -4.40 0.86 1.97
N ASP A 7 -3.67 0.94 0.86
CA ASP A 7 -2.34 1.55 0.78
C ASP A 7 -2.44 2.89 0.04
N ILE A 8 -2.31 3.97 0.81
CA ILE A 8 -2.46 5.34 0.34
C ILE A 8 -1.05 5.94 0.19
N GLY A 9 -0.46 5.74 -0.99
CA GLY A 9 0.83 6.30 -1.36
C GLY A 9 0.71 7.71 -1.93
N SER A 10 1.86 8.32 -2.24
CA SER A 10 1.95 9.68 -2.79
C SER A 10 1.47 9.80 -4.25
N LEU A 11 1.62 8.72 -5.04
CA LEU A 11 1.18 8.69 -6.44
C LEU A 11 -0.06 7.84 -6.67
N THR A 12 -0.27 6.82 -5.83
CA THR A 12 -1.33 5.83 -6.05
C THR A 12 -1.99 5.42 -4.75
N ILE A 13 -3.28 5.14 -4.85
CA ILE A 13 -4.09 4.46 -3.84
C ILE A 13 -4.29 3.04 -4.34
N LYS A 14 -3.97 2.06 -3.49
CA LYS A 14 -4.14 0.62 -3.78
C LYS A 14 -5.10 0.06 -2.75
N THR A 15 -6.09 -0.69 -3.21
CA THR A 15 -7.01 -1.42 -2.35
C THR A 15 -6.97 -2.90 -2.70
N LEU A 16 -6.93 -3.75 -1.67
CA LEU A 16 -6.94 -5.20 -1.77
C LEU A 16 -8.06 -5.76 -0.89
N ILE A 17 -8.85 -6.69 -1.43
CA ILE A 17 -9.84 -7.47 -0.68
C ILE A 17 -9.31 -8.90 -0.53
N LEU A 18 -9.20 -9.34 0.71
CA LEU A 18 -8.83 -10.71 1.07
C LEU A 18 -10.03 -11.44 1.67
N GLU A 19 -10.17 -12.71 1.32
CA GLU A 19 -11.09 -13.66 1.96
C GLU A 19 -10.32 -14.93 2.30
N ASP A 20 -10.25 -15.25 3.59
CA ASP A 20 -9.54 -16.44 4.10
C ASP A 20 -8.12 -16.57 3.53
N GLU A 21 -7.37 -15.46 3.63
CA GLU A 21 -6.00 -15.29 3.11
C GLU A 21 -5.86 -15.39 1.59
N LYS A 22 -6.95 -15.39 0.82
CA LYS A 22 -6.91 -15.38 -0.65
C LYS A 22 -7.32 -14.01 -1.19
N ILE A 23 -6.64 -13.58 -2.24
CA ILE A 23 -6.97 -12.35 -2.96
C ILE A 23 -8.27 -12.56 -3.75
N LYS A 24 -9.34 -11.81 -3.42
CA LYS A 24 -10.56 -11.76 -4.24
C LYS A 24 -10.46 -10.72 -5.34
N SER A 25 -10.00 -9.52 -5.00
CA SER A 25 -9.91 -8.41 -5.93
C SER A 25 -8.91 -7.37 -5.46
N PHE A 26 -8.41 -6.58 -6.40
CA PHE A 26 -7.64 -5.37 -6.11
C PHE A 26 -7.95 -4.27 -7.13
N THR A 27 -7.69 -3.04 -6.71
CA THR A 27 -7.74 -1.85 -7.59
C THR A 27 -6.58 -0.94 -7.23
N ILE A 28 -6.02 -0.30 -8.26
CA ILE A 28 -5.03 0.76 -8.11
C ILE A 28 -5.57 1.96 -8.87
N ILE A 29 -5.60 3.12 -8.22
CA ILE A 29 -5.96 4.40 -8.84
C ILE A 29 -4.89 5.46 -8.54
N PRO A 30 -4.78 6.52 -9.35
CA PRO A 30 -3.96 7.67 -9.01
C PRO A 30 -4.42 8.31 -7.68
N ALA A 31 -3.46 8.72 -6.85
CA ALA A 31 -3.74 9.58 -5.70
C ALA A 31 -4.03 11.01 -6.18
N GLY A 32 -4.73 11.79 -5.35
CA GLY A 32 -5.10 13.16 -5.66
C GLY A 32 -5.38 13.97 -4.40
N ALA A 33 -5.88 15.19 -4.57
CA ALA A 33 -6.06 16.14 -3.47
C ALA A 33 -7.03 15.64 -2.38
N ASP A 34 -8.15 15.04 -2.77
CA ASP A 34 -9.14 14.49 -1.83
C ASP A 34 -8.88 12.99 -1.58
N VAL A 35 -7.85 12.72 -0.78
CA VAL A 35 -7.40 11.36 -0.43
C VAL A 35 -8.52 10.54 0.21
N ASN A 36 -9.35 11.14 1.06
CA ASN A 36 -10.41 10.42 1.77
C ASN A 36 -11.45 9.89 0.79
N LYS A 37 -11.98 10.78 -0.06
CA LYS A 37 -12.98 10.42 -1.06
C LYS A 37 -12.42 9.41 -2.05
N LEU A 38 -11.24 9.67 -2.61
CA LEU A 38 -10.62 8.76 -3.59
C LEU A 38 -10.35 7.38 -3.00
N THR A 39 -10.00 7.30 -1.72
CA THR A 39 -9.81 6.00 -1.04
C THR A 39 -11.13 5.25 -0.86
N ARG A 40 -12.24 5.95 -0.52
CA ARG A 40 -13.58 5.33 -0.49
C ARG A 40 -14.02 4.85 -1.87
N ASP A 41 -13.85 5.68 -2.89
CA ASP A 41 -14.18 5.32 -4.27
C ASP A 41 -13.39 4.07 -4.71
N CYS A 42 -12.08 4.03 -4.39
CA CYS A 42 -11.23 2.88 -4.66
C CYS A 42 -11.73 1.61 -3.95
N LEU A 43 -12.14 1.73 -2.68
CA LEU A 43 -12.66 0.62 -1.89
C LEU A 43 -13.98 0.08 -2.48
N GLU A 44 -14.94 0.96 -2.76
CA GLU A 44 -16.23 0.58 -3.35
C GLU A 44 -16.06 -0.08 -4.73
N MET A 45 -15.17 0.47 -5.58
CA MET A 45 -14.82 -0.15 -6.86
C MET A 45 -14.23 -1.56 -6.69
N THR A 46 -13.43 -1.77 -5.66
CA THR A 46 -12.74 -3.05 -5.42
C THR A 46 -13.70 -4.10 -4.87
N LEU A 47 -14.60 -3.72 -3.94
CA LEU A 47 -15.66 -4.57 -3.42
C LEU A 47 -16.65 -4.99 -4.52
N LYS A 48 -17.02 -4.07 -5.41
CA LYS A 48 -17.87 -4.39 -6.56
C LYS A 48 -17.27 -5.47 -7.46
N LYS A 49 -15.93 -5.47 -7.64
CA LYS A 49 -15.23 -6.52 -8.41
C LYS A 49 -15.26 -7.89 -7.73
N SER A 50 -15.32 -7.95 -6.41
CA SER A 50 -15.40 -9.20 -5.65
C SER A 50 -16.83 -9.67 -5.37
N GLY A 51 -17.84 -8.89 -5.79
CA GLY A 51 -19.25 -9.17 -5.54
C GLY A 51 -19.68 -8.89 -4.09
N ASP A 52 -18.89 -8.09 -3.36
CA ASP A 52 -19.12 -7.76 -1.95
C ASP A 52 -19.53 -6.28 -1.79
N ASP A 53 -19.94 -5.91 -0.58
CA ASP A 53 -20.16 -4.54 -0.15
C ASP A 53 -19.48 -4.25 1.21
N LEU A 54 -19.62 -3.01 1.70
CA LEU A 54 -18.99 -2.56 2.95
C LEU A 54 -19.44 -3.36 4.18
N LYS A 55 -20.67 -3.92 4.18
CA LYS A 55 -21.22 -4.69 5.31
C LYS A 55 -20.62 -6.09 5.39
N ASN A 56 -20.03 -6.58 4.30
CA ASN A 56 -19.31 -7.85 4.29
C ASN A 56 -17.93 -7.76 4.96
N LEU A 57 -17.37 -6.55 5.10
CA LEU A 57 -16.04 -6.35 5.66
C LEU A 57 -16.03 -6.53 7.17
N SER A 58 -15.17 -7.42 7.64
CA SER A 58 -14.91 -7.64 9.06
C SER A 58 -13.84 -6.69 9.61
N SER A 59 -12.95 -6.18 8.75
CA SER A 59 -12.01 -5.14 9.12
C SER A 59 -11.39 -4.42 7.90
N ILE A 60 -10.99 -3.17 8.11
CA ILE A 60 -10.29 -2.30 7.18
C ILE A 60 -8.98 -1.82 7.83
N VAL A 61 -7.85 -2.06 7.17
CA VAL A 61 -6.53 -1.59 7.59
C VAL A 61 -6.00 -0.58 6.59
N ALA A 62 -5.63 0.62 7.05
CA ALA A 62 -4.99 1.66 6.24
C ALA A 62 -3.47 1.71 6.47
N THR A 63 -2.73 1.94 5.39
CA THR A 63 -1.27 2.07 5.35
C THR A 63 -0.81 3.12 4.32
N GLY A 64 0.48 3.40 4.24
CA GLY A 64 1.07 4.45 3.40
C GLY A 64 1.00 5.83 4.04
N TYR A 65 1.52 6.85 3.35
CA TYR A 65 1.55 8.24 3.82
C TYR A 65 0.18 8.78 4.22
N GLY A 66 -0.84 8.49 3.41
CA GLY A 66 -2.18 9.04 3.62
C GLY A 66 -3.02 8.30 4.67
N ARG A 67 -2.49 7.24 5.29
CA ARG A 67 -3.25 6.38 6.24
C ARG A 67 -3.91 7.13 7.38
N ILE A 68 -3.30 8.23 7.86
CA ILE A 68 -3.82 9.02 8.98
C ILE A 68 -5.07 9.82 8.59
N ASN A 69 -5.33 9.99 7.29
CA ASN A 69 -6.47 10.74 6.75
C ASN A 69 -7.67 9.84 6.44
N ILE A 70 -7.65 8.58 6.89
CA ILE A 70 -8.67 7.55 6.61
C ILE A 70 -9.42 7.18 7.91
N PRO A 71 -10.43 7.99 8.33
CA PRO A 71 -11.14 7.82 9.59
C PRO A 71 -12.10 6.62 9.61
N PHE A 72 -12.35 6.01 8.45
CA PHE A 72 -13.20 4.82 8.33
C PHE A 72 -12.39 3.51 8.34
N SER A 73 -11.07 3.58 8.55
CA SER A 73 -10.25 2.40 8.80
C SER A 73 -10.30 2.02 10.27
N ASP A 74 -10.32 0.73 10.58
CA ASP A 74 -10.30 0.25 11.97
C ASP A 74 -8.89 0.35 12.57
N LYS A 75 -7.87 0.23 11.72
CA LYS A 75 -6.47 0.28 12.13
C LYS A 75 -5.63 1.03 11.10
N SER A 76 -4.64 1.74 11.62
CA SER A 76 -3.59 2.40 10.83
C SER A 76 -2.25 1.75 11.14
N ILE A 77 -1.59 1.22 10.12
CA ILE A 77 -0.31 0.51 10.23
C ILE A 77 0.68 1.13 9.24
N THR A 78 1.96 1.20 9.58
CA THR A 78 3.00 1.74 8.69
C THR A 78 3.16 0.89 7.43
N GLU A 79 3.49 1.51 6.30
CA GLU A 79 3.81 0.78 5.07
C GLU A 79 5.03 -0.13 5.20
N ILE A 80 5.99 0.22 6.05
CA ILE A 80 7.18 -0.61 6.31
C ILE A 80 6.75 -1.98 6.85
N THR A 81 5.89 -1.98 7.87
CA THR A 81 5.33 -3.22 8.44
C THR A 81 4.46 -3.97 7.44
N CYS A 82 3.58 -3.26 6.71
CA CYS A 82 2.70 -3.89 5.73
C CYS A 82 3.47 -4.54 4.57
N HIS A 83 4.50 -3.88 4.03
CA HIS A 83 5.36 -4.42 2.98
C HIS A 83 6.20 -5.59 3.49
N ALA A 84 6.73 -5.52 4.72
CA ALA A 84 7.46 -6.62 5.34
C ALA A 84 6.59 -7.89 5.46
N LEU A 85 5.37 -7.73 6.01
CA LEU A 85 4.42 -8.83 6.17
C LEU A 85 3.93 -9.36 4.81
N GLY A 86 3.58 -8.48 3.88
CA GLY A 86 3.11 -8.86 2.55
C GLY A 86 4.19 -9.60 1.75
N ALA A 87 5.44 -9.13 1.79
CA ALA A 87 6.55 -9.79 1.12
C ALA A 87 6.86 -11.17 1.73
N ASN A 88 6.80 -11.30 3.06
CA ASN A 88 6.98 -12.59 3.74
C ASN A 88 5.82 -13.56 3.47
N TRP A 89 4.58 -13.06 3.39
CA TRP A 89 3.40 -13.87 3.04
C TRP A 89 3.51 -14.43 1.61
N LEU A 90 3.95 -13.61 0.65
CA LEU A 90 4.18 -14.05 -0.74
C LEU A 90 5.39 -14.99 -0.89
N ASN A 91 6.46 -14.73 -0.14
CA ASN A 91 7.67 -15.54 -0.16
C ASN A 91 8.33 -15.57 1.24
N PRO A 92 8.16 -16.67 2.02
CA PRO A 92 8.71 -16.82 3.36
C PRO A 92 10.25 -16.78 3.46
N LYS A 93 10.95 -16.86 2.32
CA LYS A 93 12.41 -16.75 2.26
C LYS A 93 12.90 -15.30 2.15
N THR A 94 12.01 -14.32 2.01
CA THR A 94 12.37 -12.91 1.92
C THR A 94 13.08 -12.44 3.18
N ARG A 95 14.22 -11.74 3.03
CA ARG A 95 14.98 -11.13 4.14
C ARG A 95 15.24 -9.64 3.95
N THR A 96 15.05 -9.15 2.72
CA THR A 96 15.21 -7.75 2.38
C THR A 96 14.10 -7.36 1.42
N VAL A 97 13.39 -6.29 1.73
CA VAL A 97 12.40 -5.67 0.85
C VAL A 97 12.96 -4.33 0.39
N ILE A 98 12.99 -4.11 -0.91
CA ILE A 98 13.35 -2.82 -1.51
C ILE A 98 12.06 -2.24 -2.10
N ASP A 99 11.54 -1.20 -1.45
CA ASP A 99 10.34 -0.47 -1.85
C ASP A 99 10.77 0.81 -2.58
N ILE A 100 10.55 0.88 -3.89
CA ILE A 100 10.83 2.07 -4.70
C ILE A 100 9.48 2.74 -4.99
N GLY A 101 9.13 3.71 -4.16
CA GLY A 101 7.91 4.48 -4.28
C GLY A 101 8.03 5.64 -5.27
N GLY A 102 6.98 6.46 -5.31
CA GLY A 102 6.95 7.65 -6.14
C GLY A 102 7.86 8.77 -5.64
N GLN A 103 7.87 9.02 -4.33
CA GLN A 103 8.59 10.15 -3.71
C GLN A 103 9.79 9.73 -2.86
N ASP A 104 9.86 8.46 -2.47
CA ASP A 104 10.92 7.91 -1.63
C ASP A 104 11.27 6.49 -2.07
N SER A 105 12.35 5.98 -1.48
CA SER A 105 12.72 4.56 -1.56
C SER A 105 13.11 4.05 -0.18
N LYS A 106 12.82 2.78 0.11
CA LYS A 106 13.09 2.13 1.40
C LYS A 106 13.79 0.79 1.19
N VAL A 107 14.70 0.48 2.10
CA VAL A 107 15.29 -0.86 2.23
C VAL A 107 14.96 -1.36 3.62
N ILE A 108 14.25 -2.50 3.69
CA ILE A 108 13.68 -3.05 4.91
C ILE A 108 14.28 -4.43 5.13
N SER A 109 14.99 -4.60 6.24
CA SER A 109 15.49 -5.90 6.71
C SER A 109 14.40 -6.59 7.53
N ILE A 110 14.12 -7.86 7.23
CA ILE A 110 13.05 -8.62 7.90
C ILE A 110 13.52 -9.98 8.41
N ASP A 111 12.99 -10.41 9.56
CA ASP A 111 13.27 -11.71 10.15
C ASP A 111 12.52 -12.85 9.43
N LYS A 112 12.74 -14.10 9.86
CA LYS A 112 12.08 -15.29 9.28
C LYS A 112 10.55 -15.32 9.42
N ASN A 113 9.98 -14.47 10.26
CA ASN A 113 8.54 -14.35 10.51
C ASN A 113 7.95 -13.10 9.83
N GLY A 114 8.74 -12.37 9.02
CA GLY A 114 8.33 -11.14 8.36
C GLY A 114 8.29 -9.91 9.26
N ARG A 115 8.89 -9.96 10.46
CA ARG A 115 9.00 -8.78 11.34
C ARG A 115 10.16 -7.90 10.89
N VAL A 116 9.95 -6.59 10.92
CA VAL A 116 10.97 -5.60 10.61
C VAL A 116 12.09 -5.67 11.65
N VAL A 117 13.33 -5.88 11.20
CA VAL A 117 14.54 -5.86 12.03
C VAL A 117 15.16 -4.47 12.01
N ASP A 118 15.28 -3.90 10.82
CA ASP A 118 15.85 -2.58 10.58
C ASP A 118 15.31 -2.02 9.25
N PHE A 119 15.37 -0.71 9.06
CA PHE A 119 15.05 -0.09 7.78
C PHE A 119 15.82 1.22 7.58
N ILE A 120 16.13 1.50 6.32
CA ILE A 120 16.65 2.81 5.88
C ILE A 120 15.75 3.36 4.78
N MET A 121 15.66 4.68 4.68
CA MET A 121 14.82 5.38 3.72
C MET A 121 15.57 6.57 3.12
N ASN A 122 15.40 6.77 1.82
CA ASN A 122 15.74 8.00 1.12
C ASN A 122 14.45 8.72 0.73
N ASP A 123 14.13 9.79 1.46
CA ASP A 123 12.92 10.62 1.31
C ASP A 123 13.22 12.07 0.90
N LYS A 124 14.49 12.46 0.84
CA LYS A 124 14.92 13.85 0.54
C LYS A 124 15.32 14.07 -0.92
N CYS A 125 15.67 13.00 -1.63
CA CYS A 125 16.15 13.10 -3.00
C CYS A 125 15.24 12.33 -3.95
N ALA A 126 14.79 13.00 -5.02
CA ALA A 126 14.04 12.35 -6.09
C ALA A 126 14.88 11.33 -6.87
N ALA A 127 16.22 11.44 -6.84
CA ALA A 127 17.08 10.43 -7.44
C ALA A 127 16.86 9.07 -6.75
N GLY A 128 16.62 8.03 -7.56
CA GLY A 128 16.30 6.69 -7.06
C GLY A 128 14.84 6.44 -6.72
N THR A 129 13.91 7.32 -7.12
CA THR A 129 12.46 7.13 -6.93
C THR A 129 11.71 7.12 -8.27
N GLY A 130 10.44 6.72 -8.23
CA GLY A 130 9.55 6.78 -9.39
C GLY A 130 9.44 8.18 -10.00
N ARG A 131 9.55 9.25 -9.19
CA ARG A 131 9.50 10.62 -9.68
C ARG A 131 10.63 10.95 -10.65
N PHE A 132 11.84 10.44 -10.41
CA PHE A 132 12.95 10.60 -11.34
C PHE A 132 12.64 9.91 -12.68
N LEU A 133 12.10 8.70 -12.64
CA LEU A 133 11.71 7.95 -13.84
C LEU A 133 10.61 8.68 -14.63
N GLU A 134 9.61 9.24 -13.95
CA GLU A 134 8.55 10.04 -14.59
C GLU A 134 9.12 11.24 -15.36
N VAL A 135 9.99 12.03 -14.73
CA VAL A 135 10.60 13.22 -15.35
C VAL A 135 11.42 12.85 -16.58
N MET A 136 12.21 11.77 -16.49
CA MET A 136 13.01 11.29 -17.62
C MET A 136 12.13 10.76 -18.76
N ALA A 137 11.03 10.08 -18.45
CA ALA A 137 10.12 9.53 -19.44
C ALA A 137 9.39 10.61 -20.25
N ILE A 138 9.05 11.75 -19.65
CA ILE A 138 8.36 12.86 -20.33
C ILE A 138 9.31 13.80 -21.09
N GLY A 139 10.62 13.60 -21.01
CA GLY A 139 11.62 14.39 -21.73
C GLY A 139 11.67 15.88 -21.36
N LYS A 140 11.18 16.25 -20.17
CA LYS A 140 11.25 17.62 -19.65
C LYS A 140 12.32 17.71 -18.56
N LEU A 141 13.56 17.98 -18.96
CA LEU A 141 14.61 18.51 -18.09
C LEU A 141 14.75 20.01 -18.33
#